data_AF-A0A4U1JM84-F1
#
_entry.id   AF-A0A4U1JM84-F1
#
_cell.length_a   1.000
_cell.length_b   1.000
_cell.length_c   1.000
_cell.angle_alpha   90.00
_cell.angle_beta   90.00
_cell.angle_gamma   90.00
#
_symmetry.space_group_name_H-M   'P 1'
#
loop_
_entity.id
_entity.type
_entity.pdbx_description
1 polymer ?
#
loop_
_entity_poly.entity_id
_entity_poly.type
_entity_poly.pdbx_seq_one_letter_code
_entity_poly.pdbx_strand_id
1 'polypeptide(L)'
;MSMWGAGMKGGAAKGATAAALIWAIIGAAAAETPVGLGMEGEEAFLDVLPKVAVPADVQPIPGAVNEEFRNCRSSWPAEYALAQSGPEARALRDIYSFVRARKVIETRDCSCSGKVASWSEVDDLALKLRKEKRVEMLSWQDTAQVSDEARKLVAVAEAMCGGRF
;
A
#
# COMPACT_ATOMS: atom_id res chain seq x y z
N MET A 1 -24.56 -19.20 75.14
CA MET A 1 -23.91 -17.94 75.60
C MET A 1 -23.69 -17.09 74.35
N SER A 2 -24.49 -16.06 74.04
CA SER A 2 -24.55 -14.73 74.69
C SER A 2 -23.13 -14.26 75.05
N MET A 3 -22.60 -13.12 74.62
CA MET A 3 -23.19 -11.83 74.25
C MET A 3 -22.06 -10.95 73.66
N TRP A 4 -22.47 -9.97 72.83
CA TRP A 4 -22.04 -8.55 72.76
C TRP A 4 -20.56 -8.14 73.02
N GLY A 5 -19.97 -7.17 72.33
CA GLY A 5 -20.52 -6.09 71.50
C GLY A 5 -20.01 -4.71 71.98
N ALA A 6 -19.33 -4.00 71.05
CA ALA A 6 -19.33 -2.55 70.77
C ALA A 6 -19.13 -1.45 71.85
N GLY A 7 -18.41 -0.38 71.44
CA GLY A 7 -18.58 1.01 71.93
C GLY A 7 -17.29 1.84 71.87
N MET A 8 -16.98 2.58 70.80
CA MET A 8 -17.35 3.99 70.46
C MET A 8 -16.58 5.13 71.17
N LYS A 9 -16.32 6.20 70.37
CA LYS A 9 -15.87 7.60 70.64
C LYS A 9 -14.41 7.83 70.24
N GLY A 10 -14.02 8.79 69.38
CA GLY A 10 -14.63 10.02 68.88
C GLY A 10 -13.70 11.19 69.21
N GLY A 11 -13.26 11.99 68.23
CA GLY A 11 -12.51 13.23 68.49
C GLY A 11 -11.69 13.74 67.31
N ALA A 12 -12.04 14.93 66.82
CA ALA A 12 -11.48 15.61 65.65
C ALA A 12 -10.28 16.54 65.98
N ALA A 13 -9.36 16.71 65.02
CA ALA A 13 -8.49 17.89 64.88
C ALA A 13 -8.20 18.06 63.37
N LYS A 14 -8.81 19.03 62.68
CA LYS A 14 -8.40 20.43 62.50
C LYS A 14 -6.96 20.60 61.99
N GLY A 15 -6.84 20.87 60.69
CA GLY A 15 -6.25 22.12 60.18
C GLY A 15 -4.74 22.22 59.97
N ALA A 16 -4.41 22.60 58.73
CA ALA A 16 -3.30 23.46 58.30
C ALA A 16 -1.93 22.85 57.92
N THR A 17 -1.70 22.87 56.60
CA THR A 17 -0.50 23.34 55.87
C THR A 17 0.87 22.72 56.14
N ALA A 18 1.37 21.99 55.14
CA ALA A 18 2.50 22.43 54.30
C ALA A 18 2.70 21.40 53.17
N ALA A 19 2.25 21.71 51.95
CA ALA A 19 2.56 20.91 50.78
C ALA A 19 4.03 21.14 50.41
N ALA A 20 4.91 20.23 50.83
CA ALA A 20 6.28 20.18 50.37
C ALA A 20 6.30 19.69 48.91
N LEU A 21 6.79 20.54 48.00
CA LEU A 21 7.03 20.21 46.61
C LEU A 21 8.13 19.14 46.51
N ILE A 22 7.77 17.93 46.12
CA ILE A 22 8.72 16.91 45.69
C ILE A 22 8.83 17.01 44.17
N TRP A 23 9.97 17.50 43.69
CA TRP A 23 10.39 17.37 42.29
C TRP A 23 10.73 15.90 42.02
N ALA A 24 9.81 15.16 41.40
CA ALA A 24 10.11 13.88 40.80
C ALA A 24 10.68 14.11 39.39
N ILE A 25 11.97 13.83 39.23
CA ILE A 25 12.61 13.72 37.92
C ILE A 25 12.04 12.45 37.28
N ILE A 26 11.04 12.59 36.42
CA ILE A 26 10.60 11.51 35.55
C ILE A 26 11.66 11.42 34.44
N GLY A 27 12.57 10.47 34.58
CA GLY A 27 13.36 10.00 33.45
C GLY A 27 12.39 9.42 32.42
N ALA A 28 12.19 10.14 31.32
CA ALA A 28 11.55 9.59 30.15
C ALA A 28 12.46 8.48 29.61
N ALA A 29 12.16 7.23 29.96
CA ALA A 29 12.61 6.11 29.17
C ALA A 29 12.01 6.32 27.77
N ALA A 30 12.85 6.74 26.83
CA ALA A 30 12.50 6.75 25.43
C ALA A 30 12.09 5.32 25.07
N ALA A 31 10.78 5.10 24.93
CA ALA A 31 10.29 3.93 24.23
C ALA A 31 10.80 4.08 22.79
N GLU A 32 11.87 3.37 22.46
CA GLU A 32 12.28 3.14 21.10
C GLU A 32 11.09 2.48 20.40
N THR A 33 10.33 3.31 19.70
CA THR A 33 9.38 2.83 18.70
C THR A 33 10.25 2.06 17.72
N PRO A 34 9.97 0.78 17.43
CA PRO A 34 10.71 0.11 16.37
C PRO A 34 10.49 0.97 15.12
N VAL A 35 11.60 1.50 14.60
CA VAL A 35 11.62 2.27 13.35
C VAL A 35 11.07 1.33 12.29
N GLY A 36 9.78 1.49 11.98
CA GLY A 36 9.15 0.78 10.89
C GLY A 36 9.86 1.20 9.62
N LEU A 37 10.51 0.25 8.95
CA LEU A 37 11.00 0.26 7.56
C LEU A 37 11.00 1.67 6.93
N GLY A 38 11.88 2.54 7.40
CA GLY A 38 11.96 3.91 6.91
C GLY A 38 12.71 3.93 5.58
N MET A 39 12.15 4.59 4.56
CA MET A 39 12.71 5.12 3.31
C MET A 39 13.67 4.24 2.47
N GLU A 40 14.65 3.55 3.06
CA GLU A 40 15.58 2.63 2.38
C GLU A 40 14.85 1.48 1.67
N GLY A 41 13.78 0.97 2.28
CA GLY A 41 12.94 -0.06 1.66
C GLY A 41 12.10 0.45 0.48
N GLU A 42 11.80 1.75 0.44
CA GLU A 42 11.03 2.37 -0.65
C GLU A 42 11.94 2.67 -1.85
N GLU A 43 13.15 3.18 -1.63
CA GLU A 43 14.11 3.43 -2.72
C GLU A 43 14.61 2.15 -3.39
N ALA A 44 14.90 1.10 -2.62
CA ALA A 44 15.28 -0.21 -3.17
C ALA A 44 14.12 -0.85 -3.97
N PHE A 45 12.88 -0.70 -3.49
CA PHE A 45 11.70 -1.16 -4.22
C PHE A 45 11.50 -0.43 -5.56
N LEU A 46 11.67 0.90 -5.56
CA LEU A 46 11.56 1.71 -6.77
C LEU A 46 12.63 1.37 -7.82
N ASP A 47 13.76 0.75 -7.43
CA ASP A 47 14.79 0.29 -8.37
C ASP A 47 14.39 -0.99 -9.12
N VAL A 48 13.54 -1.83 -8.51
CA VAL A 48 13.04 -3.06 -9.14
C VAL A 48 12.01 -2.77 -10.24
N LEU A 49 11.16 -1.76 -10.01
CA LEU A 49 10.14 -1.36 -10.97
C LEU A 49 10.78 -0.61 -12.15
N PRO A 50 10.48 -0.99 -13.41
CA PRO A 50 10.93 -0.20 -14.54
C PRO A 50 10.36 1.22 -14.45
N LYS A 51 11.23 2.21 -14.63
CA LYS A 51 10.88 3.63 -14.51
C LYS A 51 9.86 4.01 -15.58
N VAL A 52 8.89 4.86 -15.21
CA VAL A 52 7.86 5.37 -16.11
C VAL A 52 8.07 6.86 -16.31
N ALA A 53 8.22 7.28 -17.57
CA ALA A 53 8.28 8.69 -17.93
C ALA A 53 6.86 9.26 -17.90
N VAL A 54 6.43 9.77 -16.73
CA VAL A 54 5.15 10.47 -16.59
C VAL A 54 5.28 11.87 -17.18
N PRO A 55 4.39 12.29 -18.11
CA PRO A 55 4.39 13.65 -18.64
C PRO A 55 4.24 14.69 -17.51
N ALA A 56 5.03 15.78 -17.56
CA ALA A 56 4.95 16.86 -16.57
C ALA A 56 3.60 17.58 -16.57
N ASP A 57 2.93 17.61 -17.73
CA ASP A 57 1.57 18.12 -17.90
C ASP A 57 0.69 16.98 -18.43
N VAL A 58 -0.20 16.47 -17.56
CA VAL A 58 -1.12 15.37 -17.86
C VAL A 58 -2.41 15.95 -18.40
N GLN A 59 -2.47 16.15 -19.72
CA GLN A 59 -3.67 16.59 -20.43
C GLN A 59 -4.41 15.43 -21.08
N PRO A 60 -5.75 15.49 -21.17
CA PRO A 60 -6.53 14.55 -21.96
C PRO A 60 -6.07 14.52 -23.42
N ILE A 61 -6.01 13.33 -24.00
CA ILE A 61 -5.69 13.14 -25.41
C ILE A 61 -6.93 13.53 -26.24
N PRO A 62 -6.84 14.54 -27.13
CA PRO A 62 -7.98 14.95 -27.94
C PRO A 62 -8.53 13.79 -28.78
N GLY A 63 -9.81 13.49 -28.61
CA GLY A 63 -10.49 12.42 -29.38
C GLY A 63 -10.14 10.99 -28.94
N ALA A 64 -9.47 10.79 -27.79
CA ALA A 64 -9.24 9.44 -27.28
C ALA A 64 -10.56 8.70 -27.03
N VAL A 65 -10.65 7.48 -27.56
CA VAL A 65 -11.75 6.55 -27.27
C VAL A 65 -11.28 5.65 -26.13
N ASN A 66 -11.70 6.00 -24.91
CA ASN A 66 -11.35 5.27 -23.71
C ASN A 66 -12.24 4.04 -23.54
N GLU A 67 -11.64 2.85 -23.50
CA GLU A 67 -12.36 1.63 -23.10
C GLU A 67 -11.89 1.10 -21.75
N GLU A 68 -12.80 0.91 -20.79
CA GLU A 68 -12.42 0.37 -19.49
C GLU A 68 -11.84 -1.05 -19.66
N PHE A 69 -10.71 -1.36 -19.02
CA PHE A 69 -10.05 -2.65 -19.20
C PHE A 69 -10.95 -3.86 -18.88
N ARG A 70 -11.91 -3.71 -17.96
CA ARG A 70 -12.91 -4.75 -17.66
C ARG A 70 -13.75 -5.16 -18.88
N ASN A 71 -13.93 -4.25 -19.85
CA ASN A 71 -14.64 -4.48 -21.10
C ASN A 71 -13.74 -5.17 -22.14
N CYS A 72 -12.42 -5.14 -21.97
CA CYS A 72 -11.45 -5.72 -22.91
C CYS A 72 -11.25 -7.23 -22.77
N ARG A 73 -12.21 -7.95 -22.16
CA ARG A 73 -12.04 -9.37 -21.78
C ARG A 73 -11.67 -10.28 -22.96
N SER A 74 -12.19 -10.01 -24.17
CA SER A 74 -11.86 -10.76 -25.38
C SER A 74 -10.39 -10.68 -25.79
N SER A 75 -9.70 -9.64 -25.33
CA SER A 75 -8.31 -9.33 -25.67
C SER A 75 -7.34 -9.63 -24.54
N TRP A 76 -7.82 -10.12 -23.39
CA TRP A 76 -6.95 -10.43 -22.26
C TRP A 76 -5.98 -11.57 -22.60
N PRO A 77 -4.72 -11.49 -22.13
CA PRO A 77 -3.80 -12.62 -22.19
C PRO A 77 -4.40 -13.83 -21.46
N ALA A 78 -4.16 -15.03 -21.98
CA ALA A 78 -4.66 -16.26 -21.36
C ALA A 78 -4.13 -16.39 -19.92
N GLU A 79 -2.90 -15.99 -19.71
CA GLU A 79 -2.19 -15.99 -18.43
C GLU A 79 -2.85 -15.03 -17.42
N TYR A 80 -3.33 -13.85 -17.87
CA TYR A 80 -4.09 -12.94 -16.99
C TYR A 80 -5.43 -13.54 -16.57
N ALA A 81 -6.07 -14.32 -17.45
CA ALA A 81 -7.29 -15.05 -17.10
C ALA A 81 -7.01 -16.14 -16.04
N LEU A 82 -5.89 -16.85 -16.17
CA LEU A 82 -5.45 -17.85 -15.19
C LEU A 82 -5.08 -17.21 -13.84
N ALA A 83 -4.37 -16.08 -13.86
CA ALA A 83 -3.97 -15.31 -12.69
C ALA A 83 -5.14 -14.66 -11.93
N GLN A 84 -6.39 -14.88 -12.35
CA GLN A 84 -7.55 -14.51 -11.54
C GLN A 84 -7.72 -15.37 -10.29
N SER A 85 -7.09 -16.54 -10.24
CA SER A 85 -7.23 -17.51 -9.17
C SER A 85 -5.90 -18.16 -8.80
N GLY A 86 -5.82 -18.76 -7.60
CA GLY A 86 -4.60 -19.39 -7.09
C GLY A 86 -3.85 -18.56 -6.04
N PRO A 87 -2.76 -19.12 -5.49
CA PRO A 87 -2.06 -18.54 -4.34
C PRO A 87 -1.41 -17.18 -4.64
N GLU A 88 -0.89 -16.98 -5.85
CA GLU A 88 -0.26 -15.71 -6.27
C GLU A 88 -1.21 -14.77 -7.04
N ALA A 89 -2.50 -15.12 -7.15
CA ALA A 89 -3.45 -14.42 -8.01
C ALA A 89 -3.49 -12.91 -7.77
N ARG A 90 -3.52 -12.51 -6.49
CA ARG A 90 -3.53 -11.08 -6.14
C ARG A 90 -2.23 -10.41 -6.55
N ALA A 91 -1.09 -11.02 -6.25
CA ALA A 91 0.23 -10.48 -6.56
C ALA A 91 0.44 -10.27 -8.06
N LEU A 92 0.11 -11.28 -8.86
CA LEU A 92 0.24 -11.21 -10.32
C LEU A 92 -0.68 -10.15 -10.94
N ARG A 93 -1.90 -9.94 -10.37
CA ARG A 93 -2.78 -8.86 -10.81
C ARG A 93 -2.28 -7.47 -10.43
N ASP A 94 -1.63 -7.32 -9.28
CA ASP A 94 -1.02 -6.03 -8.89
C ASP A 94 0.11 -5.67 -9.88
N ILE A 95 0.97 -6.63 -10.19
CA ILE A 95 2.04 -6.48 -11.20
C ILE A 95 1.45 -6.16 -12.58
N TYR A 96 0.46 -6.92 -13.03
CA TYR A 96 -0.14 -6.67 -14.34
C TYR A 96 -0.81 -5.30 -14.42
N SER A 97 -1.45 -4.83 -13.33
CA SER A 97 -2.03 -3.48 -13.25
C SER A 97 -0.99 -2.39 -13.45
N PHE A 98 0.19 -2.55 -12.87
CA PHE A 98 1.32 -1.65 -13.08
C PHE A 98 1.79 -1.65 -14.54
N VAL A 99 2.06 -2.84 -15.11
CA VAL A 99 2.57 -2.99 -16.48
C VAL A 99 1.63 -2.36 -17.51
N ARG A 100 0.32 -2.62 -17.41
CA ARG A 100 -0.65 -2.04 -18.36
C ARG A 100 -0.78 -0.53 -18.24
N ALA A 101 -0.75 0.02 -17.01
CA ALA A 101 -0.84 1.46 -16.81
C ALA A 101 0.38 2.17 -17.40
N ARG A 102 1.58 1.62 -17.17
CA ARG A 102 2.82 2.09 -17.82
C ARG A 102 2.69 2.09 -19.33
N LYS A 103 2.29 0.96 -19.94
CA LYS A 103 2.16 0.85 -21.40
C LYS A 103 1.24 1.92 -21.98
N VAL A 104 0.09 2.19 -21.36
CA VAL A 104 -0.85 3.23 -21.84
C VAL A 104 -0.23 4.61 -21.76
N ILE A 105 0.51 4.93 -20.70
CA ILE A 105 1.20 6.21 -20.56
C ILE A 105 2.26 6.37 -21.67
N GLU A 106 3.06 5.33 -21.90
CA GLU A 106 4.15 5.34 -22.88
C GLU A 106 3.64 5.41 -24.33
N THR A 107 2.62 4.62 -24.65
CA THR A 107 2.08 4.52 -26.02
C THR A 107 1.00 5.54 -26.32
N ARG A 108 0.41 6.15 -25.28
CA ARG A 108 -0.76 7.03 -25.36
C ARG A 108 -1.99 6.36 -26.02
N ASP A 109 -2.05 5.02 -26.02
CA ASP A 109 -3.18 4.25 -26.55
C ASP A 109 -4.19 3.92 -25.45
N CYS A 110 -5.35 4.57 -25.48
CA CYS A 110 -6.43 4.37 -24.51
C CYS A 110 -7.40 3.23 -24.86
N SER A 111 -7.20 2.56 -25.99
CA SER A 111 -8.05 1.44 -26.42
C SER A 111 -7.69 0.13 -25.69
N CYS A 112 -8.42 -0.94 -25.99
CA CYS A 112 -8.09 -2.26 -25.47
C CYS A 112 -6.70 -2.76 -25.91
N SER A 113 -6.21 -2.41 -27.11
CA SER A 113 -4.85 -2.80 -27.53
C SER A 113 -3.76 -2.12 -26.72
N GLY A 114 -4.01 -0.88 -26.29
CA GLY A 114 -3.11 -0.13 -25.41
C GLY A 114 -3.13 -0.64 -23.98
N LYS A 115 -4.32 -0.97 -23.46
CA LYS A 115 -4.53 -1.45 -22.08
C LYS A 115 -4.18 -2.92 -21.83
N VAL A 116 -4.08 -3.73 -22.88
CA VAL A 116 -3.57 -5.11 -22.75
C VAL A 116 -2.06 -5.09 -22.85
N ALA A 117 -1.37 -5.69 -21.89
CA ALA A 117 0.09 -5.77 -21.87
C ALA A 117 0.59 -7.21 -22.06
N SER A 118 1.87 -7.36 -22.40
CA SER A 118 2.50 -8.69 -22.49
C SER A 118 2.57 -9.33 -21.11
N TRP A 119 2.26 -10.64 -21.04
CA TRP A 119 2.46 -11.39 -19.81
C TRP A 119 3.94 -11.60 -19.46
N SER A 120 4.83 -11.63 -20.46
CA SER A 120 6.26 -11.81 -20.22
C SER A 120 6.86 -10.74 -19.28
N GLU A 121 6.37 -9.50 -19.38
CA GLU A 121 6.80 -8.41 -18.49
C GLU A 121 6.33 -8.62 -17.04
N VAL A 122 5.18 -9.30 -16.85
CA VAL A 122 4.70 -9.70 -15.52
C VAL A 122 5.62 -10.75 -14.93
N ASP A 123 5.96 -11.77 -15.72
CA ASP A 123 6.83 -12.86 -15.27
C ASP A 123 8.22 -12.34 -14.90
N ASP A 124 8.81 -11.48 -15.72
CA ASP A 124 10.12 -10.85 -15.46
C ASP A 124 10.10 -10.05 -14.15
N LEU A 125 9.05 -9.25 -13.94
CA LEU A 125 8.93 -8.45 -12.73
C LEU A 125 8.64 -9.30 -11.50
N ALA A 126 7.80 -10.33 -11.62
CA ALA A 126 7.53 -11.29 -10.55
C ALA A 126 8.81 -12.02 -10.14
N LEU A 127 9.65 -12.43 -11.10
CA LEU A 127 10.92 -13.10 -10.85
C LEU A 127 11.90 -12.19 -10.08
N LYS A 128 12.00 -10.91 -10.47
CA LYS A 128 12.80 -9.91 -9.74
C LYS A 128 12.29 -9.68 -8.32
N LEU A 129 10.98 -9.53 -8.14
CA LEU A 129 10.37 -9.34 -6.83
C LEU A 129 10.60 -10.54 -5.90
N ARG A 130 10.45 -11.77 -6.41
CA ARG A 130 10.76 -13.00 -5.65
C ARG A 130 12.21 -13.02 -5.18
N LYS A 131 13.15 -12.66 -6.07
CA LYS A 131 14.57 -12.59 -5.73
C LYS A 131 14.86 -11.54 -4.66
N GLU A 132 14.29 -10.36 -4.80
CA GLU A 132 14.48 -9.23 -3.87
C GLU A 132 13.91 -9.55 -2.48
N LYS A 133 12.68 -10.07 -2.43
CA LYS A 133 11.99 -10.42 -1.18
C LYS A 133 12.46 -11.77 -0.59
N ARG A 134 13.24 -12.55 -1.34
CA ARG A 134 13.70 -13.90 -1.00
C ARG A 134 12.56 -14.86 -0.69
N VAL A 135 11.54 -14.84 -1.53
CA VAL A 135 10.35 -15.71 -1.42
C VAL A 135 10.18 -16.56 -2.69
N GLU A 136 9.65 -17.77 -2.52
CA GLU A 136 9.33 -18.66 -3.65
C GLU A 136 8.01 -18.27 -4.34
N MET A 137 7.04 -17.80 -3.55
CA MET A 137 5.75 -17.33 -4.04
C MET A 137 5.45 -15.94 -3.49
N LEU A 138 4.91 -15.07 -4.34
CA LEU A 138 4.49 -13.72 -3.99
C LEU A 138 3.11 -13.74 -3.33
N SER A 139 3.04 -13.15 -2.15
CA SER A 139 1.78 -12.78 -1.51
C SER A 139 1.33 -11.38 -1.95
N TRP A 140 0.11 -11.01 -1.57
CA TRP A 140 -0.39 -9.65 -1.79
C TRP A 140 0.41 -8.60 -1.00
N GLN A 141 1.02 -8.97 0.13
CA GLN A 141 1.88 -8.07 0.89
C GLN A 141 3.17 -7.75 0.12
N ASP A 142 3.73 -8.73 -0.57
CA ASP A 142 4.97 -8.56 -1.33
C ASP A 142 4.82 -7.58 -2.50
N THR A 143 3.60 -7.46 -3.04
CA THR A 143 3.25 -6.58 -4.16
C THR A 143 2.42 -5.36 -3.75
N ALA A 144 2.26 -5.07 -2.46
CA ALA A 144 1.46 -3.94 -1.99
C ALA A 144 1.97 -2.60 -2.55
N GLN A 145 3.28 -2.38 -2.52
CA GLN A 145 3.88 -1.17 -3.09
C GLN A 145 3.75 -1.13 -4.63
N VAL A 146 3.73 -2.29 -5.31
CA VAL A 146 3.48 -2.37 -6.77
C VAL A 146 2.06 -1.93 -7.08
N SER A 147 1.10 -2.37 -6.27
CA SER A 147 -0.30 -1.93 -6.36
C SER A 147 -0.42 -0.42 -6.12
N ASP A 148 0.34 0.15 -5.19
CA ASP A 148 0.32 1.59 -4.91
C ASP A 148 0.85 2.41 -6.09
N GLU A 149 1.98 1.99 -6.67
CA GLU A 149 2.51 2.61 -7.89
C GLU A 149 1.56 2.42 -9.08
N ALA A 150 0.96 1.24 -9.23
CA ALA A 150 -0.05 1.00 -10.26
C ALA A 150 -1.21 1.99 -10.11
N ARG A 151 -1.72 2.23 -8.90
CA ARG A 151 -2.80 3.19 -8.65
C ARG A 151 -2.43 4.61 -9.08
N LYS A 152 -1.19 5.04 -8.82
CA LYS A 152 -0.69 6.35 -9.27
C LYS A 152 -0.66 6.45 -10.80
N LEU A 153 -0.12 5.44 -11.47
CA LEU A 153 -0.07 5.40 -12.95
C LEU A 153 -1.46 5.28 -13.57
N VAL A 154 -2.36 4.52 -12.95
CA VAL A 154 -3.76 4.43 -13.38
C VAL A 154 -4.41 5.81 -13.35
N ALA A 155 -4.22 6.59 -12.27
CA ALA A 155 -4.77 7.96 -12.22
C ALA A 155 -4.23 8.86 -13.34
N VAL A 156 -2.94 8.73 -13.68
CA VAL A 156 -2.36 9.43 -14.84
C VAL A 156 -3.02 8.96 -16.14
N ALA A 157 -3.17 7.65 -16.34
CA ALA A 157 -3.80 7.09 -17.52
C ALA A 157 -5.28 7.52 -17.63
N GLU A 158 -6.03 7.58 -16.54
CA GLU A 158 -7.42 8.06 -16.52
C GLU A 158 -7.52 9.53 -16.92
N ALA A 159 -6.60 10.38 -16.41
CA ALA A 159 -6.52 11.78 -16.80
C ALA A 159 -6.17 11.95 -18.28
N MET A 160 -5.21 11.15 -18.80
CA MET A 160 -4.84 11.15 -20.22
C MET A 160 -5.97 10.65 -21.11
N CYS A 161 -6.69 9.61 -20.69
CA CYS A 161 -7.72 8.97 -21.49
C CYS A 161 -9.11 9.60 -21.31
N GLY A 162 -9.30 10.51 -20.35
CA GLY A 162 -10.56 11.19 -20.11
C GLY A 162 -11.66 10.27 -19.54
N GLY A 163 -11.30 9.27 -18.75
CA GLY A 163 -12.26 8.32 -18.19
C GLY A 163 -11.62 7.17 -17.41
N ARG A 164 -12.46 6.26 -16.91
CA ARG A 164 -12.02 5.12 -16.09
C ARG A 164 -11.11 4.16 -16.86
N PHE A 165 -10.14 3.58 -16.15
CA PHE A 165 -9.12 2.71 -16.73
C PHE A 165 -9.49 1.23 -16.82
#